data_AF-A0A3S4AUY7-F1
#
_entry.id   AF-A0A3S4AUY7-F1
#
_cell.length_a   1.000
_cell.length_b   1.000
_cell.length_c   1.000
_cell.angle_alpha   90.00
_cell.angle_beta   90.00
_cell.angle_gamma   90.00
#
_symmetry.space_group_name_H-M   'P 1'
#
loop_
_entity.id
_entity.type
_entity.pdbx_description
1 polymer ?
#
loop_
_entity_poly.entity_id
_entity_poly.type
_entity_poly.pdbx_seq_one_letter_code
_entity_poly.pdbx_strand_id
1 'polypeptide(L)'
;MATLTYGPDATTVTIEDRALAHLQYVIFQRYRRHEPFVMTLVTGTGTDRRRRSTWMTPGAAVSFSYDSEASQQLDREWLEELMKQSYSGAGLTYIEGAEASADGESEAVVAAAGKIVDAAAEAAQAAHPARGRQRATVAAA
;
A
#
# COMPACT_ATOMS: atom_id res chain seq x y z
N MET A 1 -13.72 -14.99 -2.14
CA MET A 1 -12.85 -14.19 -1.25
C MET A 1 -11.46 -14.33 -1.83
N ALA A 2 -10.58 -13.36 -1.59
CA ALA A 2 -9.26 -13.37 -2.20
C ALA A 2 -8.21 -13.03 -1.15
N THR A 3 -7.01 -13.57 -1.33
CA THR A 3 -5.91 -13.44 -0.38
C THR A 3 -4.77 -12.67 -1.01
N LEU A 4 -4.42 -11.55 -0.40
CA LEU A 4 -3.19 -10.82 -0.67
C LEU A 4 -2.09 -11.34 0.27
N THR A 5 -0.97 -11.76 -0.28
CA THR A 5 0.23 -12.09 0.51
C THR A 5 1.37 -11.16 0.11
N TYR A 6 2.04 -10.55 1.09
CA TYR A 6 3.12 -9.62 0.83
C TYR A 6 4.19 -9.61 1.91
N GLY A 7 5.35 -9.05 1.56
CA GLY A 7 6.44 -8.80 2.48
C GLY A 7 7.27 -10.05 2.80
N PRO A 8 8.36 -9.88 3.56
CA PRO A 8 9.29 -10.97 3.86
C PRO A 8 8.68 -12.04 4.79
N ASP A 9 7.74 -11.65 5.65
CA ASP A 9 7.10 -12.55 6.62
C ASP A 9 5.88 -13.28 6.02
N ALA A 10 5.67 -13.19 4.69
CA ALA A 10 4.52 -13.75 3.98
C ALA A 10 3.19 -13.37 4.65
N THR A 11 3.02 -12.09 4.98
CA THR A 11 1.84 -11.59 5.66
C THR A 11 0.63 -11.72 4.75
N THR A 12 -0.40 -12.44 5.20
CA THR A 12 -1.65 -12.64 4.47
C THR A 12 -2.76 -11.70 4.96
N VAL A 13 -3.59 -11.25 4.02
CA VAL A 13 -4.81 -10.49 4.29
C VAL A 13 -5.92 -10.99 3.36
N THR A 14 -7.08 -11.30 3.93
CA THR A 14 -8.29 -11.64 3.17
C THR A 14 -9.02 -10.35 2.78
N ILE A 15 -9.37 -10.25 1.50
CA ILE A 15 -10.05 -9.10 0.90
C ILE A 15 -11.10 -9.65 -0.08
N GLU A 16 -12.10 -8.85 -0.43
CA GLU A 16 -13.07 -9.19 -1.48
C GLU A 16 -12.38 -9.24 -2.86
N ASP A 17 -12.87 -10.11 -3.75
CA ASP A 17 -12.19 -10.45 -5.00
C ASP A 17 -12.05 -9.23 -5.92
N ARG A 18 -13.13 -8.45 -6.06
CA ARG A 18 -13.12 -7.23 -6.88
C ARG A 18 -12.16 -6.22 -6.29
N ALA A 19 -12.21 -5.95 -4.98
CA ALA A 19 -11.25 -5.10 -4.30
C ALA A 19 -9.80 -5.53 -4.55
N LEU A 20 -9.49 -6.83 -4.42
CA LEU A 20 -8.14 -7.33 -4.65
C LEU A 20 -7.70 -7.11 -6.10
N ALA A 21 -8.59 -7.29 -7.08
CA ALA A 21 -8.28 -7.02 -8.49
C ALA A 21 -7.88 -5.56 -8.76
N HIS A 22 -8.52 -4.61 -8.09
CA HIS A 22 -8.16 -3.19 -8.19
C HIS A 22 -6.79 -2.92 -7.55
N LEU A 23 -6.55 -3.45 -6.34
CA LEU A 23 -5.26 -3.35 -5.66
C LEU A 23 -4.14 -3.98 -6.49
N GLN A 24 -4.37 -5.16 -7.07
CA GLN A 24 -3.43 -5.83 -7.96
C GLN A 24 -3.03 -4.94 -9.13
N TYR A 25 -4.01 -4.31 -9.80
CA TYR A 25 -3.73 -3.39 -10.90
C TYR A 25 -2.85 -2.23 -10.45
N VAL A 26 -3.20 -1.55 -9.35
CA VAL A 26 -2.44 -0.39 -8.85
C VAL A 26 -1.02 -0.79 -8.43
N ILE A 27 -0.87 -1.90 -7.70
CA ILE A 27 0.43 -2.44 -7.29
C ILE A 27 1.29 -2.72 -8.53
N PHE A 28 0.74 -3.38 -9.56
CA PHE A 28 1.49 -3.64 -10.79
C PHE A 28 1.94 -2.35 -11.48
N GLN A 29 1.07 -1.36 -11.60
CA GLN A 29 1.41 -0.10 -12.25
C GLN A 29 2.52 0.66 -11.50
N ARG A 30 2.49 0.64 -10.16
CA ARG A 30 3.55 1.22 -9.31
C ARG A 30 4.86 0.44 -9.45
N TYR A 31 4.80 -0.89 -9.41
CA TYR A 31 5.98 -1.75 -9.47
C TYR A 31 6.68 -1.69 -10.83
N ARG A 32 5.94 -1.59 -11.93
CA ARG A 32 6.50 -1.43 -13.28
C ARG A 32 7.32 -0.15 -13.45
N ARG A 33 7.04 0.89 -12.65
CA ARG A 33 7.80 2.15 -12.64
C ARG A 33 8.95 2.16 -11.65
N HIS A 34 9.17 1.03 -10.95
CA HIS A 34 10.10 0.93 -9.84
C HIS A 34 9.85 1.95 -8.71
N GLU A 35 8.58 2.36 -8.52
CA GLU A 35 8.21 3.36 -7.53
C GLU A 35 7.68 2.67 -6.26
N PRO A 36 8.38 2.73 -5.12
CA PRO A 36 7.85 2.25 -3.86
C PRO A 36 6.71 3.14 -3.37
N PHE A 37 5.82 2.61 -2.55
CA PHE A 37 4.73 3.37 -1.94
C PHE A 37 4.25 2.75 -0.63
N VAL A 38 3.59 3.55 0.19
CA VAL A 38 2.88 3.04 1.37
C VAL A 38 1.51 2.52 0.94
N MET A 39 1.18 1.30 1.36
CA MET A 39 -0.16 0.76 1.26
C MET A 39 -0.72 0.53 2.67
N THR A 40 -1.86 1.13 2.95
CA THR A 40 -2.61 0.94 4.19
C THR A 40 -3.88 0.15 3.90
N LEU A 41 -4.07 -0.97 4.60
CA LEU A 41 -5.26 -1.79 4.56
C LEU A 41 -6.00 -1.66 5.89
N VAL A 42 -7.30 -1.43 5.82
CA VAL A 42 -8.19 -1.44 6.99
C VAL A 42 -9.23 -2.51 6.79
N THR A 43 -9.16 -3.59 7.56
CA THR A 43 -10.02 -4.77 7.46
C THR A 43 -10.82 -4.98 8.74
N GLY A 44 -11.91 -5.74 8.68
CA GLY A 44 -12.82 -5.99 9.79
C GLY A 44 -13.82 -4.86 10.04
N THR A 45 -14.84 -5.15 10.85
CA THR A 45 -15.93 -4.21 11.17
C THR A 45 -16.06 -4.03 12.68
N GLY A 46 -16.59 -2.87 13.09
CA GLY A 46 -16.79 -2.54 14.51
C GLY A 46 -15.52 -2.66 15.34
N THR A 47 -15.57 -3.49 16.39
CA THR A 47 -14.47 -3.68 17.37
C THR A 47 -13.30 -4.50 16.82
N ASP A 48 -13.48 -5.29 15.75
CA ASP A 48 -12.38 -6.06 15.12
C ASP A 48 -11.76 -5.33 13.92
N ARG A 49 -11.99 -4.02 13.81
CA ARG A 49 -11.37 -3.20 12.77
C ARG A 49 -9.87 -3.10 13.00
N ARG A 50 -9.07 -3.54 12.03
CA ARG A 50 -7.60 -3.56 12.07
C ARG A 50 -7.02 -2.76 10.93
N ARG A 51 -6.09 -1.86 11.26
CA ARG A 51 -5.30 -1.09 10.28
C ARG A 51 -3.90 -1.68 10.17
N ARG A 52 -3.43 -1.91 8.95
CA ARG A 52 -2.07 -2.37 8.66
C ARG A 52 -1.48 -1.52 7.54
N SER A 53 -0.35 -0.89 7.79
CA SER A 53 0.36 -0.07 6.80
C SER A 53 1.70 -0.72 6.46
N THR A 54 1.99 -0.88 5.18
CA THR A 54 3.17 -1.58 4.69
C THR A 54 3.84 -0.78 3.59
N TRP A 55 5.17 -0.72 3.65
CA TRP A 55 5.99 -0.16 2.59
C TRP A 55 6.17 -1.19 1.46
N MET A 56 5.55 -0.93 0.31
CA MET A 56 5.56 -1.80 -0.85
C MET A 56 6.77 -1.47 -1.73
N THR A 57 7.61 -2.46 -2.04
CA THR A 57 8.80 -2.28 -2.89
C THR A 57 8.85 -3.30 -4.03
N PRO A 58 9.25 -2.90 -5.25
CA PRO A 58 9.30 -3.78 -6.43
C PRO A 58 10.22 -5.01 -6.32
N GLY A 59 11.07 -5.10 -5.28
CA GLY A 59 11.94 -6.25 -5.02
C GLY A 59 11.37 -7.28 -4.04
N ALA A 60 10.26 -6.98 -3.38
CA ALA A 60 9.58 -7.90 -2.48
C ALA A 60 8.56 -8.75 -3.24
N ALA A 61 8.47 -10.04 -2.88
CA ALA A 61 7.44 -10.91 -3.41
C ALA A 61 6.05 -10.45 -2.94
N VAL A 62 5.10 -10.41 -3.88
CA VAL A 62 3.68 -10.17 -3.63
C VAL A 62 2.91 -11.19 -4.44
N SER A 63 1.94 -11.87 -3.82
CA SER A 63 1.07 -12.82 -4.51
C SER A 63 -0.40 -12.50 -4.26
N PHE A 64 -1.20 -12.77 -5.29
CA PHE A 64 -2.64 -12.54 -5.32
C PHE A 64 -3.31 -13.88 -5.60
N SER A 65 -4.09 -14.38 -4.63
CA SER A 65 -4.80 -15.65 -4.76
C SER A 65 -6.30 -15.38 -4.77
N TYR A 66 -6.99 -15.88 -5.78
CA TYR A 66 -8.44 -15.73 -5.95
C TYR A 66 -9.12 -17.08 -5.80
N ASP A 67 -10.28 -17.11 -5.13
CA ASP A 67 -11.09 -18.32 -5.01
C ASP A 67 -11.78 -18.70 -6.34
N SER A 68 -11.94 -17.74 -7.26
CA SER A 68 -12.59 -17.91 -8.56
C SER A 68 -11.63 -17.67 -9.72
N GLU A 69 -11.74 -18.47 -10.78
CA GLU A 69 -11.02 -18.26 -12.04
C GLU A 69 -11.60 -17.10 -12.87
N ALA A 70 -12.82 -16.65 -12.56
CA ALA A 70 -13.46 -15.56 -13.28
C ALA A 70 -12.72 -14.24 -13.03
N SER A 71 -12.35 -13.55 -14.13
CA SER A 71 -11.78 -12.20 -14.03
C SER A 71 -12.81 -11.24 -13.42
N GLN A 72 -12.36 -10.46 -12.44
CA GLN A 72 -13.19 -9.44 -11.80
C GLN A 72 -13.34 -8.23 -12.72
N GLN A 73 -14.52 -7.62 -12.74
CA GLN A 73 -14.75 -6.37 -13.46
C GLN A 73 -14.12 -5.21 -12.70
N LEU A 74 -13.22 -4.50 -13.39
CA LEU A 74 -12.55 -3.33 -12.87
C LEU A 74 -13.41 -2.08 -13.11
N ASP A 75 -13.61 -1.31 -12.05
CA ASP A 75 -14.20 0.01 -12.09
C ASP A 75 -13.12 1.04 -12.42
N ARG A 76 -13.32 1.78 -13.51
CA ARG A 76 -12.33 2.74 -13.96
C ARG A 76 -12.23 3.95 -13.03
N GLU A 77 -13.36 4.43 -12.51
CA GLU A 77 -13.37 5.61 -11.64
C GLU A 77 -12.65 5.31 -10.32
N TRP A 78 -12.92 4.13 -9.75
CA TRP A 78 -12.26 3.72 -8.53
C TRP A 78 -10.76 3.45 -8.73
N LEU A 79 -10.38 2.84 -9.86
CA LEU A 79 -8.96 2.68 -10.22
C LEU A 79 -8.24 4.02 -10.31
N GLU A 80 -8.85 5.02 -10.95
CA GLU A 80 -8.25 6.36 -11.07
C GLU A 80 -8.03 7.00 -9.71
N GLU A 81 -8.98 6.87 -8.79
CA GLU A 81 -8.86 7.37 -7.42
C GLU A 81 -7.77 6.62 -6.63
N LEU A 82 -7.74 5.28 -6.69
CA LEU A 82 -6.69 4.48 -6.03
C LEU A 82 -5.31 4.77 -6.60
N MET A 83 -5.19 4.91 -7.92
CA MET A 83 -3.94 5.31 -8.57
C MET A 83 -3.51 6.69 -8.07
N LYS A 84 -4.40 7.68 -8.05
CA LYS A 84 -4.12 9.03 -7.55
C LYS A 84 -3.63 9.01 -6.10
N GLN A 85 -4.28 8.24 -5.22
CA GLN A 85 -3.83 8.05 -3.84
C GLN A 85 -2.44 7.43 -3.77
N SER A 86 -2.14 6.41 -4.59
CA SER A 86 -0.85 5.73 -4.59
C SER A 86 0.34 6.64 -4.97
N TYR A 87 0.09 7.73 -5.71
CA TYR A 87 1.09 8.76 -6.03
C TYR A 87 1.18 9.87 -4.97
N SER A 88 0.24 9.92 -4.02
CA SER A 88 0.23 10.93 -2.97
C SER A 88 1.25 10.61 -1.87
N GLY A 89 1.64 11.63 -1.10
CA GLY A 89 2.49 11.44 0.09
C GLY A 89 1.85 10.52 1.14
N ALA A 90 0.52 10.49 1.21
CA ALA A 90 -0.25 9.63 2.10
C ALA A 90 -0.22 8.14 1.70
N GLY A 91 0.16 7.84 0.45
CA GLY A 91 0.09 6.50 -0.12
C GLY A 91 -1.33 6.04 -0.42
N LEU A 92 -1.47 4.74 -0.69
CA LEU A 92 -2.77 4.12 -1.00
C LEU A 92 -3.44 3.65 0.30
N THR A 93 -4.72 3.98 0.48
CA THR A 93 -5.51 3.45 1.60
C THR A 93 -6.73 2.69 1.09
N TYR A 94 -6.82 1.41 1.45
CA TYR A 94 -8.01 0.59 1.24
C TYR A 94 -8.73 0.37 2.56
N ILE A 95 -10.06 0.49 2.53
CA ILE A 95 -10.95 0.23 3.65
C ILE A 95 -11.97 -0.79 3.19
N GLU A 96 -12.03 -1.92 3.89
CA GLU A 96 -13.02 -2.96 3.63
C GLU A 96 -14.44 -2.39 3.77
N GLY A 97 -15.29 -2.66 2.78
CA GLY A 97 -16.65 -2.16 2.69
C GLY A 97 -16.81 -0.73 2.15
N ALA A 98 -15.73 0.02 1.92
CA ALA A 98 -15.84 1.40 1.43
C ALA A 98 -16.35 1.51 -0.02
N GLU A 99 -16.20 0.45 -0.83
CA GLU A 99 -16.79 0.39 -2.18
C GLU A 99 -18.32 0.43 -2.18
N ALA A 100 -18.95 -0.04 -1.10
CA ALA A 100 -20.41 -0.04 -0.95
C ALA A 100 -20.97 1.31 -0.51
N SER A 101 -20.10 2.27 -0.15
CA SER A 101 -20.47 3.53 0.50
C SER A 101 -19.85 4.72 -0.23
N ALA A 102 -20.09 4.83 -1.53
CA ALA A 102 -19.71 6.01 -2.33
C ALA A 102 -20.51 7.29 -1.99
N ASP A 103 -21.06 7.40 -0.78
CA ASP A 103 -21.77 8.58 -0.26
C ASP A 103 -21.19 8.97 1.12
N GLY A 104 -20.16 9.82 1.14
CA GLY A 104 -19.94 10.80 2.22
C GLY A 104 -18.95 10.52 3.36
N GLU A 105 -18.63 9.27 3.74
CA GLU A 105 -17.79 9.02 4.94
C GLU A 105 -16.28 8.86 4.66
N SER A 106 -15.90 8.67 3.40
CA SER A 106 -14.53 8.37 2.98
C SER A 106 -13.54 9.54 3.17
N GLU A 107 -14.01 10.79 3.10
CA GLU A 107 -13.12 11.97 3.15
C GLU A 107 -12.47 12.15 4.53
N ALA A 108 -13.21 11.88 5.62
CA ALA A 108 -12.70 12.05 6.98
C ALA A 108 -11.65 10.99 7.36
N VAL A 109 -11.82 9.74 6.92
CA VAL A 109 -10.88 8.65 7.21
C VAL A 109 -9.61 8.77 6.35
N VAL A 110 -9.76 9.18 5.08
CA VAL A 110 -8.62 9.49 4.20
C VAL A 110 -7.83 10.70 4.73
N ALA A 111 -8.51 11.75 5.20
CA ALA A 111 -7.86 12.90 5.82
C ALA A 111 -7.13 12.53 7.13
N ALA A 112 -7.70 11.66 7.96
CA ALA A 112 -7.06 11.16 9.18
C ALA A 112 -5.86 10.24 8.88
N ALA A 113 -5.94 9.43 7.82
CA ALA A 113 -4.80 8.64 7.34
C ALA A 113 -3.68 9.55 6.80
N GLY A 114 -4.03 10.61 6.07
CA GLY A 114 -3.09 11.62 5.56
C GLY A 114 -2.24 12.24 6.66
N LYS A 115 -2.87 12.71 7.76
CA LYS A 115 -2.16 13.34 8.89
C LYS A 115 -1.11 12.44 9.56
N ILE A 116 -1.37 11.14 9.66
CA ILE A 116 -0.44 10.18 10.26
C ILE A 116 0.73 9.89 9.31
N VAL A 117 0.48 9.89 8.00
CA VAL A 117 1.49 9.60 6.99
C VAL A 117 2.37 10.82 6.69
N ASP A 118 1.84 12.05 6.72
CA ASP A 118 2.65 13.27 6.61
C ASP A 118 3.73 13.30 7.70
N ALA A 119 3.37 12.92 8.94
CA ALA A 119 4.32 12.78 10.03
C ALA A 119 5.37 11.66 9.79
N ALA A 120 4.99 10.56 9.13
CA ALA A 120 5.90 9.46 8.80
C ALA A 120 6.81 9.77 7.61
N ALA A 121 6.32 10.52 6.62
CA ALA A 121 7.09 11.00 5.47
C ALA A 121 8.16 12.02 5.92
N GLU A 122 7.80 12.93 6.83
CA GLU A 122 8.73 13.87 7.45
C GLU A 122 9.84 13.14 8.24
N ALA A 123 9.50 12.07 8.96
CA ALA A 123 10.46 11.22 9.67
C ALA A 123 11.37 10.42 8.72
N ALA A 124 10.85 9.93 7.59
CA ALA A 124 11.63 9.23 6.56
C ALA A 124 12.59 10.17 5.83
N GLN A 125 12.18 11.41 5.57
CA GLN A 125 13.03 12.45 4.97
C GLN A 125 14.21 12.82 5.90
N ALA A 126 13.99 12.81 7.22
CA ALA A 126 15.02 13.05 8.23
C ALA A 126 16.02 11.89 8.40
N ALA A 127 15.66 10.68 7.98
CA ALA A 127 16.45 9.45 8.19
C ALA A 127 17.38 9.09 7.01
N HIS A 128 17.76 10.03 6.14
CA HIS A 128 18.74 9.82 5.07
C HIS A 128 20.16 10.25 5.52
N PRO A 129 20.96 9.44 6.23
CA PRO A 129 22.34 9.77 6.49
C PRO A 129 23.14 9.57 5.20
N ALA A 130 23.76 10.66 4.75
CA ALA A 130 24.75 10.67 3.68
C ALA A 130 25.79 9.57 3.93
N ARG A 131 25.81 8.55 3.05
CA ARG A 131 26.77 7.45 3.10
C ARG A 131 28.15 7.95 2.62
N GLY A 132 28.81 8.73 3.45
CA GLY A 132 30.18 9.21 3.27
C GLY A 132 31.15 8.05 3.33
N ARG A 133 31.61 7.60 2.16
CA ARG A 133 32.59 6.54 1.96
C ARG A 133 33.98 7.05 2.36
N GLN A 134 34.36 7.00 3.64
CA GLN A 134 35.76 7.25 4.01
C GLN A 134 36.58 5.97 3.79
N ARG A 135 37.45 6.04 2.78
CA ARG A 135 38.47 5.05 2.46
C ARG A 135 39.43 4.91 3.65
N ALA A 136 39.52 3.70 4.21
CA ALA A 136 40.61 3.34 5.09
C ALA A 136 41.91 3.26 4.26
N THR A 137 42.80 4.23 4.47
CA THR A 137 44.20 4.12 4.04
C THR A 137 44.92 3.18 5.00
N VAL A 138 45.29 2.01 4.52
CA VAL A 138 46.27 1.13 5.17
C VAL A 138 47.65 1.76 4.97
N ALA A 139 48.24 2.28 6.05
CA ALA A 139 49.64 2.67 6.09
C ALA A 139 50.41 1.58 6.83
N ALA A 140 51.30 0.91 6.09
CA ALA A 140 52.33 0.04 6.60
C ALA A 140 53.52 0.87 7.09
N ALA A 141 54.08 0.51 8.25
CA ALA A 141 55.49 0.54 8.60
C ALA A 141 55.69 -0.14 9.96
#